data_AF-G0EGM4-F1
#
_entry.id   AF-G0EGM4-F1
#
_cell.length_a   1.000
_cell.length_b   1.000
_cell.length_c   1.000
_cell.angle_alpha   90.00
_cell.angle_beta   90.00
_cell.angle_gamma   90.00
#
_symmetry.space_group_name_H-M   'P 1'
#
loop_
_entity.id
_entity.type
_entity.pdbx_description
1 polymer ?
#
loop_
_entity_poly.entity_id
_entity_poly.type
_entity_poly.pdbx_seq_one_letter_code
_entity_poly.pdbx_strand_id
1 'polypeptide(L)'
;MDASSLAWVVFAFGMFLVWSVVYLKTGSFRKSMLASLLVGKSFALAYRLGGLDRTVATLYLVNRATGAVKPLEVTACELLLLAFLVSFLVILYAPVIQKHLPREVKRSLEEIGA
;
A
#
# COMPACT_ATOMS: atom_id res chain seq x y z
N MET A 1 -22.36 -2.31 14.56
CA MET A 1 -21.13 -2.00 13.81
C MET A 1 -20.05 -1.68 14.82
N ASP A 2 -19.00 -2.47 14.86
CA ASP A 2 -17.92 -2.28 15.83
C ASP A 2 -17.11 -1.03 15.50
N ALA A 3 -16.56 -0.37 16.52
CA ALA A 3 -15.76 0.86 16.35
C ALA A 3 -14.57 0.65 15.38
N SER A 4 -13.99 -0.55 15.36
CA SER A 4 -12.95 -0.95 14.40
C SER A 4 -13.45 -0.93 12.96
N SER A 5 -14.69 -1.38 12.72
CA SER A 5 -15.27 -1.48 11.38
C SER A 5 -15.56 -0.09 10.80
N LEU A 6 -16.04 0.83 11.65
CA LEU A 6 -16.21 2.23 11.28
C LEU A 6 -14.88 2.90 10.94
N ALA A 7 -13.84 2.62 11.70
CA ALA A 7 -12.51 3.17 11.48
C ALA A 7 -11.96 2.74 10.10
N TRP A 8 -12.10 1.47 9.73
CA TRP A 8 -11.74 0.98 8.39
C TRP A 8 -12.50 1.67 7.26
N VAL A 9 -13.81 1.90 7.43
CA VAL A 9 -14.62 2.60 6.42
C VAL A 9 -14.18 4.05 6.27
N VAL A 10 -13.90 4.75 7.39
CA VAL A 10 -13.40 6.13 7.38
C VAL A 10 -12.02 6.20 6.72
N PHE A 11 -11.14 5.25 7.00
CA PHE A 11 -9.82 5.16 6.36
C PHE A 11 -9.93 4.96 4.84
N ALA A 12 -10.73 3.98 4.41
CA ALA A 12 -10.92 3.69 2.98
C ALA A 12 -11.54 4.89 2.24
N PHE A 13 -12.55 5.52 2.84
CA PHE A 13 -13.22 6.68 2.26
C PHE A 13 -12.30 7.91 2.20
N GLY A 14 -11.52 8.16 3.25
CA GLY A 14 -10.53 9.23 3.28
C GLY A 14 -9.44 9.05 2.21
N MET A 15 -8.96 7.82 2.02
CA MET A 15 -7.99 7.47 0.98
C MET A 15 -8.57 7.66 -0.43
N PHE A 16 -9.82 7.28 -0.63
CA PHE A 16 -10.52 7.46 -1.91
C PHE A 16 -10.72 8.95 -2.23
N LEU A 17 -11.08 9.77 -1.25
CA LEU A 17 -11.23 11.22 -1.41
C LEU A 17 -9.89 11.88 -1.77
N VAL A 18 -8.81 11.56 -1.06
CA VAL A 18 -7.47 12.09 -1.35
C VAL A 18 -7.05 11.72 -2.78
N TRP A 19 -7.24 10.46 -3.16
CA TRP A 19 -6.94 10.02 -4.52
C TRP A 19 -7.77 10.78 -5.57
N SER A 20 -9.08 10.92 -5.34
CA SER A 20 -9.99 11.60 -6.27
C SER A 20 -9.66 13.09 -6.43
N VAL A 21 -9.39 13.80 -5.32
CA VAL A 21 -9.04 15.23 -5.34
C VAL A 21 -7.72 15.46 -6.07
N VAL A 22 -6.71 14.63 -5.79
CA VAL A 22 -5.42 14.77 -6.46
C VAL A 22 -5.52 14.36 -7.93
N TYR A 23 -6.29 13.33 -8.24
CA TYR A 23 -6.52 12.92 -9.63
C TYR A 23 -7.19 14.03 -10.44
N LEU A 24 -8.27 14.63 -9.91
CA LEU A 24 -8.96 15.76 -10.53
C LEU A 24 -8.05 16.97 -10.74
N LYS A 25 -7.13 17.25 -9.81
CA LYS A 25 -6.19 18.38 -9.93
C LYS A 25 -5.02 18.14 -10.88
N THR A 26 -4.51 16.91 -10.95
CA THR A 26 -3.27 16.63 -11.68
C THR A 26 -3.47 15.87 -12.99
N GLY A 27 -4.64 15.30 -13.23
CA GLY A 27 -4.95 14.47 -14.42
C GLY A 27 -4.05 13.24 -14.56
N SER A 28 -3.26 12.92 -13.54
CA SER A 28 -2.21 11.91 -13.60
C SER A 28 -2.43 10.89 -12.51
N PHE A 29 -2.74 9.66 -12.94
CA PHE A 29 -2.93 8.51 -12.06
C PHE A 29 -1.72 8.27 -11.15
N ARG A 30 -0.50 8.47 -11.69
CA ARG A 30 0.75 8.28 -10.92
C ARG A 30 0.85 9.26 -9.75
N LYS A 31 0.53 10.55 -9.97
CA LYS A 31 0.62 11.59 -8.93
C LYS A 31 -0.46 11.41 -7.87
N SER A 32 -1.68 11.03 -8.26
CA SER A 32 -2.75 10.73 -7.31
C SER A 32 -2.44 9.51 -6.45
N MET A 33 -1.83 8.47 -7.04
CA MET A 33 -1.42 7.28 -6.30
C MET A 33 -0.26 7.56 -5.34
N LEU A 34 0.70 8.42 -5.73
CA LEU A 34 1.77 8.89 -4.86
C LEU A 34 1.25 9.67 -3.65
N ALA A 35 0.29 10.58 -3.88
CA ALA A 35 -0.30 11.39 -2.83
C ALA A 35 -1.15 10.55 -1.86
N SER A 36 -1.95 9.60 -2.38
CA SER A 36 -2.70 8.69 -1.51
C SER A 36 -1.76 7.81 -0.69
N LEU A 37 -0.60 7.42 -1.22
CA LEU A 37 0.41 6.65 -0.47
C LEU A 37 1.01 7.43 0.72
N LEU A 38 1.34 8.71 0.50
CA LEU A 38 1.85 9.61 1.54
C LEU A 38 0.83 9.78 2.68
N VAL A 39 -0.44 10.01 2.32
CA VAL A 39 -1.51 10.17 3.30
C VAL A 39 -1.82 8.85 4.01
N GLY A 40 -1.84 7.74 3.28
CA GLY A 40 -2.08 6.40 3.82
C GLY A 40 -1.08 5.98 4.88
N LYS A 41 0.20 6.31 4.69
CA LYS A 41 1.24 6.08 5.71
C LYS A 41 0.97 6.84 7.00
N SER A 42 0.60 8.12 6.92
CA SER A 42 0.30 8.95 8.08
C SER A 42 -0.91 8.42 8.85
N PHE A 43 -1.95 7.99 8.14
CA PHE A 43 -3.11 7.35 8.77
C PHE A 43 -2.74 6.00 9.40
N ALA A 44 -2.01 5.12 8.71
CA ALA A 44 -1.58 3.84 9.28
C ALA A 44 -0.75 4.03 10.56
N LEU A 45 0.12 5.05 10.59
CA LEU A 45 0.86 5.43 11.80
C LEU A 45 -0.08 5.88 12.94
N ALA A 46 -1.08 6.71 12.62
CA ALA A 46 -2.07 7.17 13.59
C ALA A 46 -2.92 6.01 14.15
N TYR A 47 -3.28 5.03 13.32
CA TYR A 47 -4.00 3.82 13.75
C TYR A 47 -3.16 2.94 14.66
N ARG A 48 -1.87 2.81 14.37
CA ARG A 48 -0.90 2.10 15.22
C ARG A 48 -0.76 2.77 16.58
N LEU A 49 -0.61 4.11 16.61
CA LEU A 49 -0.53 4.87 17.86
C LEU A 49 -1.84 4.85 18.65
N GLY A 50 -2.98 4.78 17.98
CA GLY A 50 -4.31 4.71 18.57
C GLY A 50 -4.73 3.34 19.09
N GLY A 51 -3.89 2.30 18.98
CA GLY A 51 -4.21 0.95 19.45
C GLY A 51 -5.34 0.25 18.68
N LEU A 52 -5.71 0.76 17.51
CA LEU A 52 -6.69 0.13 16.61
C LEU A 52 -6.05 -0.92 15.70
N ASP A 53 -4.74 -1.11 15.80
CA ASP A 53 -3.97 -2.05 15.01
C ASP A 53 -4.19 -3.48 15.52
N ARG A 54 -4.92 -4.28 14.74
CA ARG A 54 -5.14 -5.69 15.06
C ARG A 54 -4.00 -6.53 14.50
N THR A 55 -3.48 -7.44 15.31
CA THR A 55 -2.58 -8.50 14.87
C THR A 55 -3.33 -9.42 13.92
N VAL A 56 -2.82 -9.61 12.71
CA VAL A 56 -3.45 -10.44 11.66
C VAL A 56 -2.81 -11.80 11.59
N ALA A 57 -1.51 -11.89 11.87
CA ALA A 57 -0.79 -13.15 11.90
C ALA A 57 0.34 -13.10 12.94
N THR A 58 0.63 -14.25 13.56
CA THR A 58 1.78 -14.40 14.46
C THR A 58 2.73 -15.41 13.83
N LEU A 59 3.92 -14.95 13.45
CA LEU A 59 4.98 -15.79 12.90
C LEU A 59 5.92 -16.21 14.02
N TYR A 60 6.24 -17.50 14.11
CA TYR A 60 7.22 -17.98 15.09
C TYR A 60 8.57 -18.13 14.42
N LEU A 61 9.49 -17.23 14.74
CA LEU A 61 10.88 -17.35 14.33
C LEU A 61 11.58 -18.34 15.24
N VAL A 62 11.88 -19.52 14.70
CA VAL A 62 12.63 -20.55 15.40
C VAL A 62 14.10 -20.44 15.00
N ASN A 63 14.95 -20.04 15.93
CA ASN A 63 16.38 -20.11 15.72
C ASN A 63 16.83 -21.57 15.88
N ARG A 64 17.13 -22.25 14.77
CA ARG A 64 17.58 -23.65 14.78
C ARG A 64 18.90 -23.87 15.52
N ALA A 65 19.75 -22.86 15.67
CA ALA A 65 21.04 -22.99 16.34
C ALA A 65 20.93 -22.92 17.88
N THR A 66 19.95 -22.18 18.41
CA THR A 66 19.79 -21.97 19.86
C THR A 66 18.47 -22.50 20.43
N GLY A 67 17.57 -23.02 19.58
CA GLY A 67 16.25 -23.50 19.98
C GLY A 67 15.27 -22.40 20.42
N ALA A 68 15.70 -21.12 20.41
CA ALA A 68 14.88 -20.01 20.83
C ALA A 68 13.75 -19.74 19.84
N VAL A 69 12.52 -19.71 20.34
CA VAL A 69 11.32 -19.34 19.59
C VAL A 69 10.95 -17.91 19.94
N LYS A 70 10.97 -17.01 18.94
CA LYS A 70 10.49 -15.63 19.11
C LYS A 70 9.18 -15.44 18.34
N PRO A 71 8.09 -15.05 19.02
CA PRO A 71 6.88 -14.63 18.33
C PRO A 71 7.11 -13.27 17.67
N LEU A 72 6.79 -13.19 16.38
CA LEU A 72 6.76 -11.97 15.58
C LEU A 72 5.30 -11.73 15.18
N GLU A 73 4.70 -10.72 15.77
CA GLU A 73 3.33 -10.32 15.47
C GLU A 73 3.32 -9.41 14.24
N VAL A 74 2.63 -9.84 13.19
CA VAL A 74 2.40 -9.07 11.97
C VAL A 74 1.05 -8.38 12.10
N THR A 75 1.09 -7.05 12.11
CA THR A 75 -0.13 -6.26 12.27
C THR A 75 -0.79 -5.92 10.93
N ALA A 76 -2.09 -5.61 10.97
CA ALA A 76 -2.83 -5.20 9.78
C ALA A 76 -2.19 -3.97 9.13
N CYS A 77 -1.75 -2.99 9.93
CA CYS A 77 -1.07 -1.81 9.42
C CYS A 77 0.26 -2.14 8.76
N GLU A 78 1.03 -3.10 9.28
CA GLU A 78 2.30 -3.53 8.68
C GLU A 78 2.09 -4.17 7.30
N LEU A 79 1.12 -5.07 7.17
CA LEU A 79 0.74 -5.67 5.89
C LEU A 79 0.30 -4.61 4.87
N LEU A 80 -0.51 -3.66 5.32
CA LEU A 80 -1.05 -2.59 4.48
C LEU A 80 0.05 -1.64 4.02
N LEU A 81 1.00 -1.32 4.91
CA LEU A 81 2.19 -0.53 4.59
C LEU A 81 3.09 -1.27 3.60
N LEU A 82 3.26 -2.59 3.74
CA LEU A 82 4.05 -3.43 2.85
C LEU A 82 3.42 -3.51 1.45
N ALA A 83 2.10 -3.73 1.36
CA ALA A 83 1.36 -3.69 0.10
C ALA A 83 1.45 -2.32 -0.59
N PHE A 84 1.39 -1.23 0.17
CA PHE A 84 1.62 0.11 -0.36
C PHE A 84 3.05 0.31 -0.86
N LEU A 85 4.05 -0.21 -0.14
CA LEU A 85 5.46 -0.08 -0.52
C LEU A 85 5.77 -0.87 -1.80
N VAL A 86 5.20 -2.06 -1.96
CA VAL A 86 5.27 -2.83 -3.21
C VAL A 86 4.59 -2.06 -4.36
N SER A 87 3.37 -1.56 -4.14
CA SER A 87 2.67 -0.78 -5.16
C SER A 87 3.47 0.46 -5.58
N PHE A 88 4.10 1.13 -4.62
CA PHE A 88 4.97 2.28 -4.86
C PHE A 88 6.19 1.92 -5.70
N LEU A 89 6.88 0.82 -5.39
CA LEU A 89 7.99 0.32 -6.19
C LEU A 89 7.55 0.02 -7.62
N VAL A 90 6.40 -0.63 -7.80
CA VAL A 90 5.87 -0.92 -9.15
C VAL A 90 5.64 0.36 -9.94
N ILE A 91 5.05 1.40 -9.34
CA ILE A 91 4.79 2.69 -10.01
C ILE A 91 6.10 3.43 -10.33
N LEU A 92 7.08 3.40 -9.43
CA LEU A 92 8.39 4.02 -9.63
C LEU A 92 9.20 3.32 -10.72
N TYR A 93 9.16 1.99 -10.77
CA TYR A 93 9.88 1.20 -11.76
C TYR A 93 9.14 1.08 -13.09
N ALA A 94 7.82 1.31 -13.15
CA ALA A 94 7.04 1.32 -14.38
C ALA A 94 7.71 2.11 -15.55
N PRO A 95 8.20 3.35 -15.39
CA PRO A 95 8.89 4.06 -16.47
C PRO A 95 10.23 3.41 -16.88
N VAL A 96 10.93 2.73 -15.98
CA VAL A 96 12.20 2.04 -16.27
C VAL A 96 11.92 0.77 -17.09
N ILE A 97 10.88 0.04 -16.72
CA ILE A 97 10.41 -1.14 -17.45
C ILE A 97 9.91 -0.72 -18.84
N GLN A 98 9.14 0.38 -18.94
CA GLN A 98 8.70 0.95 -20.24
C GLN A 98 9.85 1.31 -21.17
N LYS A 99 11.04 1.65 -20.65
CA LYS A 99 12.22 1.91 -21.50
C LYS A 99 12.83 0.64 -22.09
N HIS A 100 12.71 -0.49 -21.41
CA HIS A 100 13.29 -1.79 -21.82
C HIS A 100 12.28 -2.74 -22.48
N LEU A 101 11.00 -2.35 -22.54
CA LEU A 101 9.97 -3.15 -23.19
C LEU A 101 10.14 -3.18 -24.73
N PRO A 102 10.16 -4.38 -25.35
CA PRO A 102 10.20 -4.53 -26.80
C PRO A 102 8.99 -3.85 -27.45
N ARG A 103 9.18 -3.34 -28.68
CA ARG A 103 8.21 -2.46 -29.39
C ARG A 103 6.83 -3.08 -29.56
N GLU A 104 6.74 -4.41 -29.61
CA GLU A 104 5.50 -5.17 -29.73
C GLU A 104 4.58 -4.98 -28.52
N VAL A 105 5.14 -5.01 -27.30
CA VAL A 105 4.35 -4.83 -26.07
C VAL A 105 3.96 -3.37 -25.85
N LYS A 106 4.77 -2.42 -26.34
CA LYS A 106 4.40 -0.99 -26.33
C LYS A 106 3.15 -0.72 -27.16
N ARG A 107 3.03 -1.34 -28.33
CA ARG A 107 1.85 -1.22 -29.20
C ARG A 107 0.59 -1.76 -28.54
N SER A 108 0.69 -2.93 -27.90
CA SER A 108 -0.46 -3.49 -27.17
C SER A 108 -0.86 -2.64 -25.96
N LEU A 109 0.08 -1.97 -25.28
CA LEU A 109 -0.23 -1.04 -24.20
C LEU A 109 -0.86 0.27 -24.70
N GLU A 110 -0.46 0.77 -25.88
CA GLU A 110 -1.09 1.93 -26.53
C GLU A 110 -2.50 1.61 -27.03
N GLU A 111 -2.74 0.40 -27.55
CA GLU A 111 -4.08 -0.07 -27.94
C GLU A 111 -5.03 -0.25 -26.74
N ILE A 112 -4.47 -0.53 -25.55
CA ILE A 112 -5.23 -0.67 -24.29
C ILE A 112 -5.42 0.67 -23.56
N GLY A 113 -4.77 1.76 -23.98
CA GLY A 113 -4.99 3.11 -23.46
C GLY A 113 -4.41 3.37 -22.07
N ALA A 114 -3.14 3.01 -21.86
CA ALA A 114 -2.33 3.47 -20.71
C ALA A 114 -1.48 4.71 -21.03
#